data_AF-A0A960DXN2-F1
#
_entry.id   AF-A0A960DXN2-F1
#
_cell.length_a   1.000
_cell.length_b   1.000
_cell.length_c   1.000
_cell.angle_alpha   90.00
_cell.angle_beta   90.00
_cell.angle_gamma   90.00
#
_symmetry.space_group_name_H-M   'P 1'
#
loop_
_entity.id
_entity.type
_entity.pdbx_description
1 polymer ?
#
loop_
_entity_poly.entity_id
_entity_poly.type
_entity_poly.pdbx_seq_one_letter_code
_entity_poly.pdbx_strand_id
1 'polypeptide(L)'
;EYDNRHLWMKLKSIVSSHFANYKEAWAANQLICEGKIQPLLSRTYSLEETGAAALAVHKNEIEGKAGVLCLAPEKGQGIDDPEFREKVGEDKITLFQRFDQMD
;
A
#
# COMPACT_ATOMS: atom_id res chain seq x y z
N GLU A 1 -6.18 -2.44 28.11
CA GLU A 1 -6.28 -1.31 29.07
C GLU A 1 -5.12 -0.35 28.80
N TYR A 2 -5.29 0.96 29.05
CA TYR A 2 -4.19 1.93 28.93
C TYR A 2 -4.13 2.83 30.16
N ASP A 3 -2.94 3.31 30.50
CA ASP A 3 -2.74 4.19 31.66
C ASP A 3 -3.14 5.63 31.34
N ASN A 4 -4.31 6.04 31.82
CA ASN A 4 -4.86 7.36 31.57
C ASN A 4 -4.02 8.50 32.18
N ARG A 5 -3.17 8.20 33.19
CA ARG A 5 -2.25 9.20 33.78
C ARG A 5 -1.32 9.79 32.71
N HIS A 6 -0.86 8.95 31.78
CA HIS A 6 -0.02 9.40 30.67
C HIS A 6 -0.76 10.23 29.62
N LEU A 7 -2.09 10.14 29.57
CA LEU A 7 -2.91 10.96 28.70
C LEU A 7 -3.09 12.36 29.32
N TRP A 8 -3.69 12.44 30.52
CA TRP A 8 -4.07 13.74 31.10
C TRP A 8 -2.88 14.54 31.64
N MET A 9 -1.90 13.88 32.27
CA MET A 9 -0.76 14.61 32.88
C MET A 9 0.23 15.13 31.83
N LYS A 10 0.21 14.56 30.62
CA LYS A 10 1.10 14.96 29.52
C LYS A 10 0.35 15.65 28.37
N LEU A 11 -0.91 16.06 28.61
CA LEU A 11 -1.72 16.82 27.64
C LEU A 11 -1.80 16.14 26.26
N LYS A 12 -1.86 14.81 26.25
CA LYS A 12 -1.98 14.04 25.00
C LYS A 12 -3.45 13.94 24.59
N SER A 13 -3.69 13.79 23.30
CA SER A 13 -5.02 13.52 22.73
C SER A 13 -5.08 12.11 22.11
N ILE A 14 -6.26 11.50 22.15
CA ILE A 14 -6.58 10.32 21.34
C ILE A 14 -7.47 10.82 20.21
N VAL A 15 -6.92 10.90 19.00
CA VAL A 15 -7.66 11.32 17.80
C VAL A 15 -8.09 10.07 17.05
N SER A 16 -9.40 9.82 17.00
CA SER A 16 -9.96 8.76 16.18
C SER A 16 -9.96 9.17 14.71
N SER A 17 -9.67 8.22 13.83
CA SER A 17 -9.75 8.40 12.38
C SER A 17 -10.36 7.16 11.73
N HIS A 18 -11.13 7.35 10.65
CA HIS A 18 -11.71 6.26 9.88
C HIS A 18 -11.78 6.65 8.40
N PHE A 19 -11.04 5.92 7.56
CA PHE A 19 -10.92 6.17 6.13
C PHE A 19 -10.46 7.60 5.80
N ALA A 20 -10.98 8.19 4.73
CA ALA A 20 -10.68 9.53 4.25
C ALA A 20 -11.93 10.07 3.54
N ASN A 21 -12.22 11.36 3.71
CA ASN A 21 -13.20 12.01 2.85
C ASN A 21 -12.64 12.15 1.42
N TYR A 22 -13.48 12.51 0.46
CA TYR A 22 -13.06 12.55 -0.94
C TYR A 22 -11.94 13.56 -1.22
N LYS A 23 -11.92 14.70 -0.50
CA LYS A 23 -10.84 15.69 -0.63
C LYS A 23 -9.50 15.13 -0.15
N GLU A 24 -9.50 14.39 0.96
CA GLU A 24 -8.31 13.74 1.50
C GLU A 24 -7.84 12.61 0.59
N ALA A 25 -8.76 11.78 0.07
CA ALA A 25 -8.43 10.73 -0.89
C ALA A 25 -7.82 11.32 -2.18
N TRP A 26 -8.38 12.42 -2.69
CA TRP A 26 -7.83 13.13 -3.84
C TRP A 26 -6.43 13.69 -3.56
N ALA A 27 -6.24 14.32 -2.40
CA ALA A 27 -4.91 14.84 -2.01
C ALA A 27 -3.88 13.71 -1.87
N ALA A 28 -4.26 12.57 -1.30
CA ALA A 28 -3.41 11.39 -1.21
C ALA A 28 -3.04 10.85 -2.61
N ASN A 29 -4.02 10.76 -3.52
CA ASN A 29 -3.77 10.37 -4.91
C ASN A 29 -2.85 11.36 -5.64
N GLN A 30 -3.04 12.66 -5.44
CA GLN A 30 -2.18 13.70 -6.02
C GLN A 30 -0.71 13.51 -5.60
N LEU A 31 -0.44 13.16 -4.33
CA LEU A 31 0.92 12.87 -3.89
C LEU A 31 1.56 11.66 -4.58
N ILE A 32 0.75 10.67 -4.97
CA ILE A 32 1.19 9.53 -5.79
C ILE A 32 1.47 10.00 -7.23
N CYS A 33 0.55 10.75 -7.84
CA CYS A 33 0.71 11.32 -9.18
C CYS A 33 1.92 12.28 -9.28
N GLU A 34 2.31 12.93 -8.19
CA GLU A 34 3.51 13.78 -8.12
C GLU A 34 4.79 12.98 -7.82
N GLY A 35 4.70 11.66 -7.62
CA GLY A 35 5.84 10.80 -7.33
C GLY A 35 6.42 11.00 -5.92
N LYS A 36 5.69 11.65 -5.02
CA LYS A 36 6.12 11.91 -3.63
C LYS A 36 5.85 10.72 -2.72
N ILE A 37 4.81 9.95 -3.00
CA ILE A 37 4.44 8.71 -2.29
C ILE A 37 4.45 7.56 -3.29
N GLN A 38 5.05 6.43 -2.90
CA GLN A 38 5.14 5.24 -3.74
C GLN A 38 4.30 4.09 -3.20
N PRO A 39 3.80 3.20 -4.09
CA PRO A 39 3.05 2.04 -3.67
C PRO A 39 3.93 1.07 -2.87
N LEU A 40 3.34 0.41 -1.89
CA LEU A 40 4.01 -0.63 -1.08
C LEU A 40 3.57 -2.03 -1.51
N LEU A 41 3.41 -2.23 -2.82
CA LEU A 41 2.98 -3.52 -3.38
C LEU A 41 4.11 -4.54 -3.22
N SER A 42 3.84 -5.63 -2.51
CA SER A 42 4.83 -6.67 -2.23
C SER A 42 4.62 -7.93 -3.05
N ARG A 43 3.44 -8.53 -2.96
CA ARG A 43 3.11 -9.75 -3.70
C ARG A 43 1.85 -9.56 -4.52
N THR A 44 1.85 -10.12 -5.73
CA THR A 44 0.71 -10.05 -6.65
C THR A 44 0.23 -11.45 -6.98
N TYR A 45 -1.06 -11.68 -6.78
CA TYR A 45 -1.78 -12.94 -6.99
C TYR A 45 -2.65 -12.87 -8.25
N SER A 46 -3.04 -14.01 -8.80
CA SER A 46 -4.13 -14.07 -9.78
C SER A 46 -5.49 -13.90 -9.12
N LEU A 47 -6.54 -13.66 -9.93
CA LEU A 47 -7.90 -13.55 -9.42
C LEU A 47 -8.36 -14.84 -8.71
N GLU A 48 -8.01 -16.00 -9.27
CA GLU A 48 -8.30 -17.33 -8.72
C GLU A 48 -7.63 -17.54 -7.36
N GLU A 49 -6.49 -16.90 -7.13
CA GLU A 49 -5.71 -16.98 -5.89
C GLU A 49 -6.17 -15.98 -4.82
N THR A 50 -7.27 -15.23 -5.02
CA THR A 50 -7.75 -14.23 -4.04
C THR A 50 -7.92 -14.80 -2.63
N GLY A 51 -8.38 -16.05 -2.51
CA GLY A 51 -8.48 -16.73 -1.21
C GLY A 51 -7.14 -16.93 -0.53
N ALA A 52 -6.10 -17.31 -1.29
CA ALA A 52 -4.74 -17.43 -0.79
C ALA A 52 -4.15 -16.07 -0.41
N ALA A 53 -4.40 -15.03 -1.22
CA ALA A 53 -3.98 -13.66 -0.91
C ALA A 53 -4.57 -13.17 0.43
N ALA A 54 -5.87 -13.40 0.65
CA ALA A 54 -6.53 -13.05 1.90
C ALA A 54 -5.99 -13.86 3.09
N LEU A 55 -5.72 -15.15 2.91
CA LEU A 55 -5.13 -16.01 3.95
C LEU A 55 -3.71 -15.56 4.33
N ALA A 56 -2.88 -15.19 3.37
CA ALA A 56 -1.53 -14.69 3.62
C ALA A 56 -1.56 -13.39 4.44
N VAL A 57 -2.45 -12.45 4.09
CA VAL A 57 -2.67 -11.24 4.90
C VAL A 57 -3.17 -11.59 6.30
N HIS A 58 -4.14 -12.50 6.42
CA HIS A 58 -4.68 -12.95 7.72
C HIS A 58 -3.60 -13.55 8.63
N LYS A 59 -2.63 -14.26 8.05
CA LYS A 59 -1.49 -14.85 8.77
C LYS A 59 -0.31 -13.89 8.98
N ASN A 60 -0.41 -12.63 8.52
CA ASN A 60 0.67 -11.65 8.52
C ASN A 60 1.91 -12.10 7.73
N GLU A 61 1.73 -12.85 6.65
CA GLU A 61 2.80 -13.31 5.76
C GLU A 61 3.13 -12.28 4.66
N ILE A 62 2.45 -11.13 4.67
CA ILE A 62 2.62 -10.04 3.70
C ILE A 62 3.16 -8.80 4.42
N GLU A 63 4.38 -8.39 4.06
CA GLU A 63 4.91 -7.08 4.40
C GLU A 63 4.55 -6.10 3.28
N GLY A 64 3.77 -5.05 3.57
CA GLY A 64 3.26 -4.13 2.55
C GLY A 64 1.82 -4.46 2.11
N LYS A 65 1.58 -4.61 0.82
CA LYS A 65 0.25 -4.84 0.23
C LYS A 65 0.24 -6.05 -0.70
N ALA A 66 -0.75 -6.92 -0.53
CA ALA A 66 -1.09 -7.93 -1.52
C ALA A 66 -1.94 -7.31 -2.64
N GLY A 67 -1.50 -7.44 -3.88
CA GLY A 67 -2.27 -7.10 -5.08
C GLY A 67 -2.93 -8.34 -5.69
N VAL A 68 -4.04 -8.15 -6.38
CA VAL A 68 -4.75 -9.19 -7.13
C VAL A 68 -4.95 -8.70 -8.55
N LEU A 69 -4.46 -9.47 -9.52
CA LEU A 69 -4.80 -9.25 -10.92
C LEU A 69 -6.27 -9.60 -11.13
N CYS A 70 -7.05 -8.66 -11.67
CA CYS A 70 -8.44 -8.90 -12.04
C CYS A 70 -8.53 -9.18 -13.55
N LEU A 71 -8.85 -8.17 -14.36
CA LEU A 71 -8.87 -8.31 -15.83
C LEU A 71 -7.49 -8.14 -16.48
N ALA A 72 -6.50 -7.65 -15.73
CA ALA A 72 -5.13 -7.56 -16.23
C ALA A 72 -4.53 -8.96 -16.35
N PRO A 73 -4.08 -9.40 -17.56
CA PRO A 73 -3.56 -10.74 -17.76
C PRO A 73 -2.19 -10.98 -17.08
N GLU A 74 -1.41 -9.94 -16.81
CA GLU A 74 -0.08 -10.04 -16.19
C GLU A 74 0.31 -8.75 -15.47
N LYS A 75 1.40 -8.82 -14.68
CA LYS A 75 1.97 -7.67 -13.96
C LYS A 75 2.60 -6.66 -14.95
N GLY A 76 2.76 -5.41 -14.51
CA GLY A 76 3.52 -4.39 -15.26
C GLY A 76 2.75 -3.67 -16.37
N GLN A 77 1.46 -3.97 -16.54
CA GLN A 77 0.60 -3.27 -17.51
C GLN A 77 0.02 -1.96 -16.95
N GLY A 78 -0.53 -1.12 -17.84
CA GLY A 78 -1.26 0.10 -17.47
C GLY A 78 -0.42 1.37 -17.27
N ILE A 79 0.87 1.33 -17.61
CA ILE A 79 1.73 2.52 -17.59
C ILE A 79 1.50 3.31 -18.88
N ASP A 80 0.95 4.52 -18.76
CA ASP A 80 0.70 5.45 -19.87
C ASP A 80 1.74 6.59 -19.95
N ASP A 81 2.44 6.88 -18.86
CA ASP A 81 3.57 7.82 -18.79
C ASP A 81 4.86 7.11 -18.30
N PRO A 82 5.60 6.44 -19.21
CA PRO A 82 6.83 5.72 -18.86
C PRO A 82 7.98 6.66 -18.47
N GLU A 83 8.05 7.87 -19.04
CA GLU A 83 9.09 8.85 -18.72
C GLU A 83 8.97 9.34 -17.27
N PHE A 84 7.74 9.59 -16.82
CA PHE A 84 7.49 9.94 -15.43
C PHE A 84 7.81 8.78 -14.49
N ARG A 85 7.46 7.55 -14.85
CA ARG A 85 7.83 6.35 -14.08
C ARG A 85 9.34 6.24 -13.90
N GLU A 86 10.10 6.41 -14.98
CA GLU A 86 11.57 6.40 -14.94
C GLU A 86 12.11 7.50 -14.02
N LYS A 87 11.58 8.73 -14.13
CA LYS A 87 11.94 9.86 -13.26
C LYS A 87 11.71 9.58 -11.78
N VAL A 88 10.62 8.90 -11.44
CA VAL A 88 10.33 8.49 -10.06
C VAL A 88 11.37 7.47 -9.57
N GLY A 89 11.68 6.48 -10.41
CA GLY A 89 12.66 5.44 -10.17
C GLY A 89 12.02 4.08 -9.85
N GLU A 90 12.36 3.07 -10.64
CA GLU A 90 11.82 1.71 -10.50
C GLU A 90 12.16 1.10 -9.13
N ASP A 91 13.35 1.41 -8.61
CA ASP A 91 13.84 0.98 -7.29
C ASP A 91 12.93 1.43 -6.15
N LYS A 92 12.31 2.60 -6.28
CA LYS A 92 11.38 3.14 -5.28
C LYS A 92 9.98 2.57 -5.45
N ILE A 93 9.52 2.44 -6.69
CA ILE A 93 8.17 1.93 -7.01
C ILE A 93 8.06 0.45 -6.64
N THR A 94 9.12 -0.32 -6.85
CA THR A 94 9.16 -1.77 -6.61
C THR A 94 9.80 -2.16 -5.29
N LEU A 95 10.09 -1.20 -4.41
CA LEU A 95 10.85 -1.41 -3.17
C LEU A 95 10.35 -2.60 -2.32
N PHE A 96 9.03 -2.83 -2.30
CA PHE A 96 8.40 -3.90 -1.53
C PHE A 96 8.29 -5.24 -2.26
N GLN A 97 8.54 -5.29 -3.57
CA GLN A 97 8.55 -6.53 -4.35
C GLN A 97 9.73 -7.45 -4.01
N ARG A 98 10.72 -6.94 -3.26
CA ARG A 98 11.76 -7.78 -2.65
C ARG A 98 11.20 -8.88 -1.73
N PHE A 99 9.96 -8.73 -1.27
CA PHE A 99 9.25 -9.72 -0.45
C PHE A 99 8.38 -10.69 -1.28
N ASP A 100 8.32 -10.55 -2.61
CA ASP A 100 7.59 -11.47 -3.52
C ASP A 100 8.33 -12.81 -3.70
N GLN A 101 9.64 -12.84 -3.39
CA GLN A 101 10.46 -14.04 -3.52
C GLN A 101 10.36 -14.89 -2.25
N MET A 102 9.46 -15.87 -2.27
CA MET A 102 9.66 -17.12 -1.54
C MET A 102 10.35 -18.09 -2.51
N ASP A 103 11.60 -18.45 -2.20
CA ASP A 103 12.16 -19.75 -2.58
C ASP A 103 11.30 -20.89 -2.01
#